data_AF-A0A844FAU9-F1
#
_entry.id   AF-A0A844FAU9-F1
#
_cell.length_a   1.000
_cell.length_b   1.000
_cell.length_c   1.000
_cell.angle_alpha   90.00
_cell.angle_beta   90.00
_cell.angle_gamma   90.00
#
_symmetry.space_group_name_H-M   'P 1'
#
loop_
_entity.id
_entity.type
_entity.pdbx_description
1 polymer ?
#
loop_
_entity_poly.entity_id
_entity_poly.type
_entity_poly.pdbx_seq_one_letter_code
_entity_poly.pdbx_strand_id
1 'polypeptide(L)'
;MDSAHDAYAVYEYCRRKNITPFIDLNPGHTGHFTYNDDFTIDDDGVPICKMGLRMHKDGYEAARHRAKYRCPKANRKYGCFCEHPCSPAKYGRHRSTKMWYCRLYGIMMLQHLDAWEMPSVEAFQKSLGLAA
;
A
#
# COMPACT_ATOMS: atom_id res chain seq x y z
N MET A 1 -19.99 3.19 13.19
CA MET A 1 -19.27 2.33 12.23
C MET A 1 -17.82 2.38 12.67
N ASP A 2 -17.19 1.23 12.98
CA ASP A 2 -15.79 1.22 13.42
C ASP A 2 -14.93 1.82 12.32
N SER A 3 -14.42 3.03 12.56
CA SER A 3 -13.42 3.65 11.70
C SER A 3 -12.13 2.84 11.84
N ALA A 4 -11.99 1.82 11.00
CA ALA A 4 -10.77 1.07 10.82
C ALA A 4 -9.64 2.05 10.45
N HIS A 5 -8.41 1.77 10.91
CA HIS A 5 -7.17 2.52 10.64
C HIS A 5 -7.26 3.38 9.38
N ASP A 6 -7.18 4.72 9.53
CA ASP A 6 -7.41 5.63 8.40
C ASP A 6 -6.49 5.31 7.21
N ALA A 7 -7.06 4.73 6.17
CA ALA A 7 -6.39 4.45 4.92
C ALA A 7 -6.57 5.66 3.97
N TYR A 8 -6.11 6.85 4.38
CA TYR A 8 -6.27 8.09 3.61
C TYR A 8 -5.90 7.95 2.14
N ALA A 9 -4.82 7.21 1.83
CA ALA A 9 -4.39 6.96 0.46
C ALA A 9 -5.43 6.18 -0.37
N VAL A 10 -6.14 5.23 0.25
CA VAL A 10 -7.21 4.45 -0.38
C VAL A 10 -8.45 5.31 -0.57
N TYR A 11 -8.83 6.09 0.45
CA TYR A 11 -9.96 7.02 0.35
C TYR A 11 -9.75 8.05 -0.78
N GLU A 12 -8.56 8.66 -0.84
CA GLU A 12 -8.17 9.60 -1.89
C GLU A 12 -8.16 8.97 -3.28
N TYR A 13 -7.71 7.72 -3.40
CA TYR A 13 -7.79 6.98 -4.66
C TYR A 13 -9.23 6.76 -5.09
N CYS A 14 -10.10 6.28 -4.19
CA CYS A 14 -11.52 6.07 -4.47
C CYS A 14 -12.17 7.36 -4.96
N ARG A 15 -11.97 8.48 -4.24
CA ARG A 15 -12.48 9.80 -4.64
C ARG A 15 -12.02 10.22 -6.03
N ARG A 16 -10.72 10.07 -6.35
CA ARG A 16 -10.18 10.39 -7.68
C ARG A 16 -10.71 9.49 -8.80
N LYS A 17 -11.11 8.27 -8.47
CA LYS A 17 -11.70 7.30 -9.40
C LYS A 17 -13.23 7.35 -9.43
N ASN A 18 -13.86 8.31 -8.75
CA ASN A 18 -15.32 8.40 -8.60
C ASN A 18 -15.94 7.14 -7.98
N ILE A 19 -15.19 6.45 -7.12
CA ILE A 19 -15.67 5.32 -6.30
C ILE A 19 -16.10 5.91 -4.96
N THR A 20 -17.33 5.63 -4.52
CA THR A 20 -17.83 6.05 -3.21
C THR A 20 -17.19 5.19 -2.11
N PRO A 21 -16.31 5.74 -1.25
CA PRO A 21 -15.81 4.97 -0.11
C PRO A 21 -16.94 4.75 0.90
N PHE A 22 -17.19 3.49 1.26
CA PHE A 22 -18.22 3.11 2.24
C PHE A 22 -17.74 3.21 3.70
N ILE A 23 -16.43 3.25 3.92
CA ILE A 23 -15.82 3.43 5.24
C ILE A 23 -15.40 4.89 5.38
N ASP A 24 -16.06 5.59 6.30
CA ASP A 24 -15.74 6.97 6.64
C ASP A 24 -14.36 7.08 7.30
N LEU A 25 -13.64 8.16 7.01
CA LEU A 25 -12.41 8.52 7.72
C LEU A 25 -12.76 8.92 9.15
N ASN A 26 -11.91 8.58 10.12
CA ASN A 26 -12.12 8.99 11.50
C ASN A 26 -11.88 10.51 11.64
N PRO A 27 -12.90 11.31 11.98
CA PRO A 27 -12.74 12.76 12.14
C PRO A 27 -11.82 13.12 13.32
N GLY A 28 -11.65 12.23 14.30
CA GLY A 28 -10.78 12.45 15.46
C GLY A 28 -9.31 12.10 15.23
N HIS A 29 -8.96 11.59 14.05
CA HIS A 29 -7.61 11.14 13.71
C HIS A 29 -7.08 11.88 12.46
N THR A 30 -7.55 13.11 12.28
CA THR A 30 -7.01 14.07 11.31
C THR A 30 -5.58 14.43 11.66
N GLY A 31 -4.62 14.05 10.80
CA GLY A 31 -3.26 14.61 10.84
C GLY A 31 -2.15 13.67 11.28
N HIS A 32 -2.43 12.46 11.80
CA HIS A 32 -1.37 11.48 12.09
C HIS A 32 -0.97 10.71 10.83
N PHE A 33 -0.46 11.43 9.83
CA PHE A 33 0.10 10.84 8.63
C PHE A 33 1.46 10.22 8.96
N THR A 34 1.54 8.89 8.89
CA THR A 34 2.81 8.15 9.10
C THR A 34 3.72 8.16 7.87
N TYR A 35 3.31 8.83 6.79
CA TYR A 35 4.07 8.91 5.56
C TYR A 35 5.01 10.12 5.59
N ASN A 36 6.31 9.87 5.72
CA ASN A 36 7.34 10.90 5.88
C ASN A 36 7.87 11.47 4.55
N ASP A 37 7.19 11.21 3.42
CA ASP A 37 7.54 11.65 2.06
C ASP A 37 9.03 11.56 1.69
N ASP A 38 9.68 10.49 2.14
CA ASP A 38 11.13 10.31 2.06
C ASP A 38 11.54 9.18 1.10
N PHE A 39 10.59 8.71 0.30
CA PHE A 39 10.74 7.77 -0.82
C PHE A 39 9.53 7.85 -1.76
N THR A 40 9.66 7.29 -2.96
CA THR A 40 8.54 6.97 -3.85
C THR A 40 8.56 5.47 -4.18
N ILE A 41 7.52 4.95 -4.84
CA ILE A 41 7.44 3.57 -5.31
C ILE A 41 7.49 3.58 -6.84
N ASP A 42 8.40 2.80 -7.41
CA ASP A 42 8.50 2.57 -8.86
C ASP A 42 7.40 1.62 -9.35
N ASP A 43 7.21 1.51 -10.66
CA ASP A 43 6.10 0.76 -11.28
C ASP A 43 6.11 -0.75 -10.93
N ASP A 44 7.28 -1.30 -10.60
CA ASP A 44 7.43 -2.68 -10.16
C ASP A 44 7.39 -2.87 -8.63
N GLY A 45 6.97 -1.83 -7.91
CA GLY A 45 6.80 -1.86 -6.46
C GLY A 45 8.11 -1.69 -5.67
N VAL A 46 9.25 -1.47 -6.33
CA VAL A 46 10.52 -1.22 -5.65
C VAL A 46 10.62 0.25 -5.22
N PRO A 47 11.00 0.53 -3.96
CA PRO A 47 11.15 1.90 -3.51
C PRO A 47 12.30 2.65 -4.22
N ILE A 48 12.09 3.92 -4.49
CA ILE A 48 13.10 4.90 -4.89
C ILE A 48 13.32 5.85 -3.71
N CYS A 49 14.56 5.99 -3.24
CA CYS A 49 14.84 6.90 -2.12
C CYS A 49 14.76 8.37 -2.54
N LYS A 50 14.73 9.30 -1.57
CA LYS A 50 14.68 10.76 -1.83
C LYS A 50 15.75 11.33 -2.78
N MET A 51 16.83 10.60 -3.03
CA MET A 51 17.89 11.00 -3.98
C MET A 51 17.65 10.48 -5.40
N GLY A 52 16.44 9.99 -5.71
CA GLY A 52 16.10 9.41 -7.01
C GLY A 52 16.74 8.05 -7.28
N LEU A 53 17.40 7.44 -6.29
CA LEU A 53 18.08 6.16 -6.46
C LEU A 53 17.16 5.00 -6.10
N ARG A 54 17.00 4.07 -7.05
CA ARG A 54 16.29 2.80 -6.88
C ARG A 54 16.95 1.94 -5.79
N MET A 55 16.16 1.50 -4.80
CA MET A 55 16.67 0.75 -3.64
C MET A 55 16.92 -0.72 -3.98
N HIS A 56 17.96 -1.33 -3.38
CA HIS A 56 18.24 -2.75 -3.57
C HIS A 56 17.49 -3.61 -2.55
N LYS A 57 17.16 -4.85 -2.91
CA LYS A 57 16.55 -5.84 -2.01
C LYS A 57 17.54 -6.28 -0.93
N ASP A 58 17.19 -6.06 0.33
CA ASP A 58 18.03 -6.23 1.54
C ASP A 58 17.51 -7.37 2.43
N GLY A 59 16.74 -8.30 1.86
CA GLY A 59 16.23 -9.50 2.52
C GLY A 59 14.71 -9.59 2.58
N TYR A 60 14.24 -10.58 3.34
CA TYR A 60 12.82 -10.86 3.53
C TYR A 60 12.59 -11.32 4.97
N GLU A 61 11.56 -10.78 5.62
CA GLU A 61 11.14 -11.16 6.97
C GLU A 61 9.90 -12.03 6.88
N ALA A 62 10.09 -13.35 7.00
CA ALA A 62 9.04 -14.34 6.79
C ALA A 62 7.87 -14.18 7.77
N ALA A 63 8.15 -14.01 9.07
CA ALA A 63 7.12 -13.90 10.11
C ALA A 63 6.14 -12.74 9.90
N ARG A 64 6.55 -11.69 9.18
CA ARG A 64 5.72 -10.51 8.89
C ARG A 64 5.41 -10.33 7.40
N HIS A 65 5.82 -11.30 6.58
CA HIS A 65 5.73 -11.28 5.13
C HIS A 65 6.21 -9.96 4.51
N ARG A 66 7.41 -9.51 4.92
CA ARG A 66 7.91 -8.17 4.60
C ARG A 66 9.19 -8.23 3.75
N ALA A 67 9.13 -7.70 2.54
CA ALA A 67 10.35 -7.49 1.74
C ALA A 67 11.13 -6.29 2.28
N LYS A 68 12.45 -6.41 2.39
CA LYS A 68 13.35 -5.35 2.88
C LYS A 68 14.12 -4.74 1.73
N TYR A 69 14.29 -3.44 1.77
CA TYR A 69 14.96 -2.62 0.78
C TYR A 69 15.90 -1.64 1.46
N ARG A 70 17.02 -1.37 0.83
CA ARG A 70 18.04 -0.45 1.33
C ARG A 70 18.58 0.43 0.21
N CYS A 71 19.02 1.62 0.58
CA CYS A 71 19.73 2.53 -0.32
C CYS A 71 20.86 1.78 -1.08
N PRO A 72 20.97 1.95 -2.41
CA PRO A 72 21.98 1.25 -3.20
C PRO A 72 23.42 1.64 -2.84
N LYS A 73 23.61 2.87 -2.35
CA LYS A 73 24.91 3.37 -1.89
C LYS A 73 25.19 3.04 -0.42
N ALA A 74 24.42 2.15 0.21
CA ALA A 74 24.67 1.75 1.60
C ALA A 74 25.47 0.45 1.68
N ASN A 75 26.45 0.45 2.58
CA ASN A 75 27.25 -0.69 2.97
C ASN A 75 27.01 -0.99 4.46
N ARG A 76 26.81 -2.26 4.81
CA ARG A 76 26.51 -2.68 6.19
C ARG A 76 27.64 -2.43 7.18
N LYS A 77 28.89 -2.38 6.71
CA LYS A 77 30.09 -2.15 7.53
C LYS A 77 30.48 -0.67 7.55
N TYR A 78 30.41 -0.02 6.39
CA TYR A 78 31.01 1.31 6.20
C TYR A 78 30.01 2.48 6.11
N GLY A 79 28.70 2.22 6.15
CA GLY A 79 27.69 3.28 6.12
C GLY A 79 27.16 3.59 4.72
N CYS A 80 26.53 4.76 4.55
CA CYS A 80 25.95 5.22 3.29
C CYS A 80 26.81 6.27 2.61
N PHE A 81 27.01 6.10 1.30
CA PHE A 81 27.86 6.93 0.45
C PHE A 81 27.06 7.82 -0.52
N CYS A 82 25.82 8.18 -0.18
CA CYS A 82 25.13 9.22 -0.93
C CYS A 82 25.84 10.56 -0.68
N GLU A 83 26.21 11.26 -1.75
CA GLU A 83 26.81 12.60 -1.70
C GLU A 83 26.00 13.56 -0.83
N HIS A 84 24.67 13.51 -0.98
CA HIS A 84 23.72 14.05 -0.02
C HIS A 84 22.99 12.88 0.66
N PRO A 85 23.14 12.67 2.00
CA PRO A 85 22.55 11.53 2.68
C PRO A 85 21.05 11.38 2.42
N CYS A 86 20.64 10.21 1.93
CA CYS A 86 19.23 9.87 1.68
C CYS A 86 18.39 9.71 2.97
N SER A 87 19.05 9.70 4.13
CA SER A 87 18.45 9.65 5.46
C SER A 87 19.42 10.16 6.53
N PRO A 88 18.93 10.48 7.74
CA PRO A 88 19.80 10.70 8.89
C PRO A 88 20.46 9.40 9.42
N ALA A 89 20.11 8.23 8.87
CA ALA A 89 20.63 6.96 9.35
C ALA A 89 22.01 6.65 8.76
N LYS A 90 22.95 6.20 9.60
CA LYS A 90 24.33 5.84 9.23
C LYS A 90 24.41 4.90 8.03
N TYR A 91 23.52 3.91 7.95
CA TYR A 91 23.51 2.87 6.91
C TYR A 91 22.49 3.15 5.80
N GLY A 92 22.16 4.42 5.59
CA GLY A 92 21.24 4.87 4.55
C GLY A 92 19.79 4.56 4.87
N ARG A 93 18.89 4.93 3.95
CA ARG A 93 17.46 4.67 4.12
C ARG A 93 17.17 3.18 4.00
N HIS A 94 16.36 2.67 4.93
CA HIS A 94 15.81 1.32 4.88
C HIS A 94 14.29 1.40 4.79
N ARG A 95 13.72 0.61 3.88
CA ARG A 95 12.29 0.48 3.69
C ARG A 95 11.93 -0.97 3.72
N SER A 96 10.71 -1.26 4.16
CA SER A 96 10.22 -2.60 3.97
C SER A 96 8.73 -2.59 3.66
N THR A 97 8.37 -3.27 2.58
CA THR A 97 7.03 -3.27 2.00
C THR A 97 6.27 -4.47 2.57
N LYS A 98 5.02 -4.25 2.98
CA LYS A 98 4.12 -5.35 3.31
C LYS A 98 3.27 -5.64 2.07
N MET A 99 3.85 -6.39 1.12
CA MET A 99 3.22 -6.62 -0.20
C MET A 99 1.81 -7.23 -0.11
N TRP A 100 1.53 -7.97 0.97
CA TRP A 100 0.24 -8.62 1.16
C TRP A 100 -0.89 -7.66 1.51
N TYR A 101 -0.65 -6.56 2.24
CA TYR A 101 -1.76 -5.67 2.60
C TYR A 101 -2.32 -4.97 1.38
N CYS A 102 -1.49 -4.39 0.50
CA CYS A 102 -2.00 -3.72 -0.70
C CYS A 102 -2.74 -4.68 -1.64
N ARG A 103 -2.25 -5.92 -1.78
CA ARG A 103 -2.92 -6.94 -2.60
C ARG A 103 -4.20 -7.46 -1.94
N LEU A 104 -4.20 -7.70 -0.63
CA LEU A 104 -5.37 -8.14 0.13
C LEU A 104 -6.43 -7.04 0.18
N TYR A 105 -6.05 -5.79 0.46
CA TYR A 105 -6.97 -4.65 0.41
C TYR A 105 -7.50 -4.45 -1.01
N GLY A 106 -6.66 -4.56 -2.04
CA GLY A 106 -7.12 -4.52 -3.43
C GLY A 106 -8.11 -5.63 -3.76
N ILE A 107 -7.83 -6.88 -3.36
CA ILE A 107 -8.73 -8.01 -3.56
C ILE A 107 -10.04 -7.83 -2.76
N MET A 108 -9.97 -7.42 -1.50
CA MET A 108 -11.16 -7.17 -0.68
C MET A 108 -12.01 -6.05 -1.27
N MET A 109 -11.40 -4.96 -1.71
CA MET A 109 -12.10 -3.87 -2.38
C MET A 109 -12.78 -4.34 -3.67
N LEU A 110 -12.08 -5.13 -4.50
CA LEU A 110 -12.65 -5.69 -5.73
C LEU A 110 -13.79 -6.66 -5.43
N GLN A 111 -13.63 -7.54 -4.44
CA GLN A 111 -14.70 -8.45 -3.99
C GLN A 111 -15.93 -7.68 -3.48
N HIS A 112 -15.73 -6.56 -2.80
CA HIS A 112 -16.84 -5.70 -2.35
C HIS A 112 -17.51 -4.95 -3.51
N LEU A 113 -16.76 -4.54 -4.54
CA LEU A 113 -17.31 -3.94 -5.75
C LEU A 113 -18.10 -4.97 -6.58
N ASP A 114 -17.55 -6.17 -6.77
CA ASP A 114 -18.25 -7.27 -7.45
C ASP A 114 -19.54 -7.62 -6.70
N ALA A 115 -19.47 -7.69 -5.36
CA ALA A 115 -20.65 -7.93 -4.52
C ALA A 115 -21.72 -6.84 -4.64
N TRP A 116 -21.34 -5.61 -5.01
CA TRP A 116 -22.26 -4.49 -5.21
C TRP A 116 -23.03 -4.58 -6.52
N GLU A 117 -22.45 -5.21 -7.55
CA GLU A 117 -23.10 -5.47 -8.83
C GLU A 117 -23.74 -6.87 -8.90
N MET A 118 -23.66 -7.66 -7.81
CA MET A 118 -24.30 -8.98 -7.79
C MET A 118 -25.83 -8.83 -7.89
N PRO A 119 -26.46 -9.46 -8.90
CA PRO A 119 -27.91 -9.48 -8.98
C PRO A 119 -28.51 -10.20 -7.77
N SER A 120 -29.78 -9.93 -7.47
CA SER A 120 -30.51 -10.71 -6.46
C SER A 120 -30.45 -12.20 -6.78
N VAL A 121 -30.58 -13.07 -5.79
CA VAL A 121 -30.56 -14.53 -6.00
C VAL A 121 -31.56 -14.94 -7.09
N GLU A 122 -32.75 -14.34 -7.11
CA GLU A 122 -33.76 -14.54 -8.15
C GLU A 122 -33.30 -14.04 -9.53
N ALA A 123 -32.72 -12.83 -9.61
CA ALA A 123 -32.22 -12.30 -10.89
C ALA A 123 -31.03 -13.10 -11.41
N PHE A 124 -30.18 -13.61 -10.51
CA PHE A 124 -29.07 -14.49 -10.84
C PHE A 124 -29.57 -15.86 -11.32
N GLN A 125 -30.46 -16.51 -10.58
CA GLN A 125 -31.10 -17.78 -10.97
C GLN A 125 -31.84 -17.64 -12.31
N LYS A 126 -32.52 -16.52 -12.54
CA LYS A 126 -33.17 -16.20 -13.81
C LYS A 126 -32.17 -16.03 -14.94
N SER A 127 -31.02 -15.38 -14.70
CA SER A 127 -29.96 -15.24 -15.71
C SER A 127 -29.32 -16.57 -16.10
N LEU A 128 -29.33 -17.56 -15.19
CA LEU A 128 -28.84 -18.91 -15.42
C LEU A 128 -29.89 -19.86 -16.01
N GLY A 129 -31.13 -19.38 -16.25
CA GLY A 129 -32.24 -20.22 -16.68
C GLY A 129 -32.68 -21.27 -15.65
N LEU A 130 -32.35 -21.05 -14.38
CA LEU A 130 -32.65 -21.93 -13.25
C LEU A 130 -33.92 -21.54 -12.49
N ALA A 131 -34.49 -20.37 -12.77
CA ALA A 131 -35.77 -19.95 -12.20
C ALA A 131 -36.92 -20.63 -12.96
N ALA A 132 -37.76 -21.37 -12.22
CA ALA A 132 -39.01 -21.96 -12.71
C ALA A 132 -40.08 -20.89 -12.98
#